data_AF-A0A9P0KQ38-F1
#
_entry.id   AF-A0A9P0KQ38-F1
#
_cell.length_a   1.000
_cell.length_b   1.000
_cell.length_c   1.000
_cell.angle_alpha   90.00
_cell.angle_beta   90.00
_cell.angle_gamma   90.00
#
_symmetry.space_group_name_H-M   'P 1'
#
loop_
_entity.id
_entity.type
_entity.pdbx_description
1 polymer ?
#
loop_
_entity_poly.entity_id
_entity_poly.type
_entity_poly.pdbx_seq_one_letter_code
_entity_poly.pdbx_strand_id
1 'polypeptide(L)'
;MKALEDVKAFHVGDFVLVKFYTKTSTMYYVGLVISKEDDKYLLKFIRRHGTTWKFVYPPVENISSVREQDIILKLPFPNVGGTERVKSTLIFGLDLRCYENVRRFFLLLSLFFLIDIFRC
;
A
#
# COMPACT_ATOMS: atom_id res chain seq x y z
N MET A 1 -16.78 -25.65 -12.71
CA MET A 1 -16.90 -24.26 -13.18
C MET A 1 -15.96 -23.42 -12.35
N LYS A 2 -14.74 -23.12 -12.83
CA LYS A 2 -13.82 -22.23 -12.11
C LYS A 2 -14.37 -20.82 -12.26
N ALA A 3 -14.66 -20.16 -11.13
CA ALA A 3 -14.89 -18.74 -11.13
C ALA A 3 -13.67 -18.09 -11.80
N LEU A 4 -13.93 -17.27 -12.81
CA LEU A 4 -12.95 -16.34 -13.33
C LEU A 4 -12.70 -15.37 -12.18
N GLU A 5 -11.69 -15.64 -11.36
CA GLU A 5 -11.14 -14.59 -10.52
C GLU A 5 -10.77 -13.49 -11.50
N ASP A 6 -11.42 -12.34 -11.41
CA ASP A 6 -11.02 -11.15 -12.15
C ASP A 6 -9.58 -10.85 -11.74
N VAL A 7 -8.62 -11.41 -12.49
CA VAL A 7 -7.20 -11.17 -12.34
C VAL A 7 -7.07 -9.67 -12.56
N LYS A 8 -6.84 -8.95 -11.46
CA LYS A 8 -6.78 -7.50 -11.47
C LYS A 8 -5.45 -7.13 -12.10
N ALA A 9 -5.41 -7.17 -13.43
CA ALA A 9 -4.22 -6.85 -14.19
C ALA A 9 -3.92 -5.36 -14.03
N PHE A 10 -2.78 -5.06 -13.42
CA PHE A 10 -2.26 -3.71 -13.32
C PHE A 10 -1.30 -3.44 -14.49
N HIS A 11 -1.43 -2.28 -15.11
CA HIS A 11 -0.59 -1.90 -16.25
C HIS A 11 0.53 -0.95 -15.83
N VAL A 12 1.60 -0.91 -16.62
CA VAL A 12 2.67 0.08 -16.45
C VAL A 12 2.07 1.49 -16.54
N GLY A 13 2.44 2.35 -15.60
CA GLY A 13 1.87 3.69 -15.46
C GLY A 13 0.68 3.79 -14.50
N ASP A 14 0.14 2.66 -14.04
CA ASP A 14 -0.95 2.68 -13.05
C ASP A 14 -0.45 3.00 -11.65
N PHE A 15 -1.21 3.80 -10.92
CA PHE A 15 -1.03 3.97 -9.48
C PHE A 15 -1.80 2.91 -8.73
N VAL A 16 -1.17 2.30 -7.74
CA VAL A 16 -1.74 1.22 -6.94
C VAL A 16 -1.49 1.44 -5.46
N LEU A 17 -2.42 0.96 -4.63
CA LEU A 17 -2.27 0.91 -3.19
C LEU A 17 -1.84 -0.49 -2.77
N VAL A 18 -0.74 -0.55 -2.02
CA VAL A 18 -0.10 -1.78 -1.59
C VAL A 18 -0.16 -1.90 -0.07
N LYS A 19 -0.40 -3.11 0.41
CA LYS A 19 -0.39 -3.47 1.83
C LYS A 19 0.92 -4.18 2.17
N PHE A 20 1.55 -3.74 3.25
CA PHE A 20 2.68 -4.44 3.84
C PHE A 20 2.36 -4.81 5.28
N TYR A 21 2.61 -6.06 5.63
CA TYR A 21 2.54 -6.52 7.01
C TYR A 21 3.92 -6.40 7.65
N THR A 22 3.98 -5.66 8.75
CA THR A 22 5.13 -5.69 9.67
C THR A 22 4.72 -6.44 10.92
N LYS A 23 5.70 -6.82 11.76
CA LYS A 23 5.46 -7.57 13.01
C LYS A 23 4.36 -6.98 13.91
N THR A 24 4.20 -5.66 13.88
CA THR A 24 3.33 -4.91 14.80
C THR A 24 2.33 -3.99 14.09
N SER A 25 2.41 -3.84 12.76
CA SER A 25 1.56 -2.88 12.05
C SER A 25 1.26 -3.30 10.62
N THR A 26 0.10 -2.88 10.16
CA THR A 26 -0.23 -2.92 8.73
C THR A 26 0.08 -1.55 8.16
N MET A 27 0.95 -1.51 7.16
CA MET A 27 1.32 -0.28 6.46
C MET A 27 0.74 -0.28 5.06
N TYR A 28 0.25 0.88 4.64
CA TYR A 28 -0.27 1.10 3.29
C TYR A 28 0.61 2.10 2.57
N TYR A 29 1.03 1.74 1.36
CA TYR A 29 1.87 2.57 0.51
C TYR A 29 1.26 2.72 -0.86
N VAL A 30 1.48 3.89 -1.47
CA VAL A 30 1.12 4.13 -2.86
C VAL A 30 2.34 3.91 -3.73
N GLY A 31 2.17 3.13 -4.79
CA GLY A 31 3.20 2.84 -5.78
C GLY A 31 2.73 3.11 -7.20
N LEU A 32 3.65 3.48 -8.07
CA LEU A 32 3.48 3.53 -9.52
C LEU A 32 4.05 2.25 -10.13
N VAL A 33 3.28 1.56 -10.97
CA VAL A 33 3.77 0.37 -11.69
C VAL A 33 4.77 0.80 -12.76
N ILE A 34 6.02 0.37 -12.63
CA ILE A 34 7.08 0.62 -13.61
C ILE A 34 7.21 -0.54 -14.59
N SER A 35 7.11 -1.78 -14.09
CA SER A 35 7.19 -2.99 -14.90
C SER A 35 6.41 -4.14 -14.26
N LYS A 36 6.14 -5.16 -15.06
CA LYS A 36 5.58 -6.44 -14.64
C LYS A 36 6.60 -7.53 -14.95
N GLU A 37 6.90 -8.35 -13.96
CA GLU A 37 7.80 -9.52 -14.03
C GLU A 37 6.99 -10.74 -13.60
N ASP A 38 6.57 -11.61 -14.51
CA ASP A 38 5.80 -12.85 -14.25
C ASP A 38 4.73 -12.70 -13.13
N ASP A 39 5.09 -13.03 -11.88
CA ASP A 39 4.22 -13.03 -10.69
C ASP A 39 4.34 -11.77 -9.79
N LYS A 40 5.14 -10.79 -10.19
CA LYS A 40 5.48 -9.59 -9.41
C LYS A 40 5.36 -8.33 -10.25
N TYR A 41 5.08 -7.23 -9.56
CA TYR A 41 5.08 -5.89 -10.13
C TYR A 41 6.22 -5.09 -9.51
N LEU A 42 7.00 -4.42 -10.34
CA LEU A 42 8.01 -3.48 -9.88
C LEU A 42 7.36 -2.12 -9.69
N LEU A 43 7.33 -1.65 -8.44
CA LEU A 43 6.62 -0.44 -8.06
C LEU A 43 7.58 0.65 -7.59
N LYS A 44 7.35 1.88 -8.06
CA LYS A 44 7.99 3.11 -7.54
C LYS A 44 7.11 3.71 -6.45
N PHE A 45 7.56 3.65 -5.21
CA PHE A 45 6.80 4.14 -4.07
C PHE A 45 6.91 5.65 -3.92
N ILE A 46 5.76 6.27 -3.66
CA ILE A 46 5.63 7.69 -3.32
C ILE A 46 5.29 7.85 -1.83
N ARG A 47 5.73 8.95 -1.23
CA ARG A 47 5.54 9.19 0.21
C ARG A 47 4.42 10.17 0.45
N ARG A 48 3.60 9.90 1.47
CA ARG A 48 2.62 10.86 1.99
C ARG A 48 3.36 12.06 2.59
N HIS A 49 2.91 13.27 2.28
CA HIS A 49 3.43 14.52 2.80
C HIS A 49 2.74 14.87 4.12
N GLY A 50 3.40 14.54 5.25
CA GLY A 50 2.89 14.80 6.59
C GLY A 50 1.54 14.12 6.84
N THR A 51 0.60 14.86 7.42
CA THR A 51 -0.77 14.39 7.73
C THR A 51 -1.75 14.60 6.57
N THR A 52 -1.32 15.23 5.47
CA THR A 52 -2.19 15.46 4.31
C THR A 52 -2.25 14.24 3.40
N TRP A 53 -3.31 14.06 2.61
CA TRP A 53 -3.40 13.03 1.56
C TRP A 53 -2.72 13.45 0.25
N LYS A 54 -1.67 14.26 0.38
CA LYS A 54 -0.80 14.69 -0.71
C LYS A 54 0.40 13.77 -0.75
N PHE A 55 0.84 13.40 -1.94
CA PHE A 55 1.97 12.50 -2.12
C PHE A 55 3.08 13.17 -2.91
N VAL A 56 4.32 12.85 -2.58
CA VAL A 56 5.51 13.40 -3.23
C VAL A 56 6.50 12.28 -3.54
N TYR A 57 7.25 12.45 -4.62
CA TYR A 57 8.37 11.56 -4.92
C TYR A 57 9.51 11.80 -3.90
N PRO A 58 10.03 10.73 -3.27
CA PRO A 58 11.20 10.85 -2.41
C PRO A 58 12.43 11.28 -3.22
N PRO A 59 13.42 11.95 -2.59
CA PRO A 59 14.64 12.39 -3.28
C PRO A 59 15.49 11.21 -3.78
N VAL A 60 15.39 10.06 -3.09
CA VAL A 60 15.98 8.79 -3.52
C VAL A 60 14.85 7.89 -3.97
N GLU A 61 14.98 7.32 -5.17
CA GLU A 61 13.97 6.43 -5.72
C GLU A 61 13.77 5.21 -4.81
N ASN A 62 12.53 4.94 -4.46
CA ASN A 62 12.16 3.76 -3.67
C ASN A 62 11.45 2.78 -4.60
N ILE A 63 12.21 1.85 -5.17
CA ILE A 63 11.70 0.85 -6.10
C ILE A 63 11.74 -0.52 -5.40
N SER A 64 10.63 -1.26 -5.45
CA SER A 64 10.60 -2.62 -4.91
C SER A 64 9.63 -3.51 -5.69
N SER A 65 9.88 -4.82 -5.67
CA SER A 65 9.00 -5.81 -6.29
C SER A 65 7.94 -6.28 -5.30
N VAL A 66 6.70 -6.33 -5.76
CA VAL A 66 5.51 -6.63 -4.96
C VAL A 66 4.68 -7.71 -5.64
N ARG A 67 4.17 -8.66 -4.87
CA ARG A 67 3.28 -9.70 -5.39
C ARG A 67 1.89 -9.12 -5.63
N GLU A 68 1.17 -9.65 -6.62
CA GLU A 68 -0.19 -9.19 -6.94
C GLU A 68 -1.12 -9.21 -5.71
N GLN A 69 -0.97 -10.22 -4.84
CA GLN A 69 -1.76 -10.43 -3.63
C GLN A 69 -1.63 -9.30 -2.60
N ASP A 70 -0.51 -8.58 -2.60
CA ASP A 70 -0.26 -7.47 -1.69
C ASP A 70 -0.84 -6.15 -2.22
N ILE A 71 -1.28 -6.13 -3.49
CA ILE A 71 -1.91 -4.97 -4.13
C ILE A 71 -3.41 -4.99 -3.86
N ILE A 72 -3.92 -3.98 -3.16
CA ILE A 72 -5.33 -3.90 -2.77
C ILE A 72 -6.16 -3.35 -3.93
N LEU A 73 -5.73 -2.21 -4.46
CA LEU A 73 -6.51 -1.50 -5.46
C LEU A 73 -5.68 -0.62 -6.39
N LYS A 74 -6.24 -0.39 -7.57
CA LYS A 74 -5.81 0.62 -8.51
C LYS A 74 -6.39 1.96 -8.08
N LEU A 75 -5.55 2.97 -8.04
CA LEU A 75 -5.91 4.35 -7.74
C LEU A 75 -6.28 5.09 -9.03
N PRO A 76 -7.17 6.09 -8.96
CA PRO A 76 -7.39 6.98 -10.08
C PRO A 76 -6.10 7.72 -10.45
N PHE A 77 -6.02 8.23 -11.68
CA PHE A 77 -4.91 9.07 -12.06
C PHE A 77 -4.85 10.31 -11.14
N PRO A 78 -3.69 10.65 -10.58
CA PRO A 78 -3.59 11.75 -9.64
C PRO A 78 -3.74 13.09 -10.36
N ASN A 79 -4.36 14.05 -9.68
CA ASN A 79 -4.21 15.45 -10.05
C ASN A 79 -2.79 15.88 -9.69
N VAL A 80 -2.03 16.26 -10.70
CA VAL A 80 -0.66 16.79 -10.54
C VAL A 80 -0.77 18.28 -10.23
N GLY A 81 -0.51 18.63 -8.97
CA GLY A 81 -0.43 20.02 -8.53
C GLY A 81 1.02 20.45 -8.33
N GLY A 82 1.37 21.64 -8.81
CA GLY A 82 2.70 22.24 -8.60
C GLY A 82 3.22 22.96 -9.85
N THR A 83 4.03 24.00 -9.64
CA THR A 83 4.89 24.60 -10.67
C THR A 83 6.23 23.86 -10.69
N GLU A 84 7.05 23.98 -11.75
CA GLU A 84 8.38 23.33 -11.84
C GLU A 84 9.27 23.53 -10.59
N ARG A 85 9.03 24.59 -9.81
CA ARG A 85 9.78 24.95 -8.59
C ARG A 85 9.33 24.19 -7.34
N VAL A 86 8.14 23.59 -7.33
CA VAL A 86 7.61 22.80 -6.20
C VAL A 86 7.51 21.35 -6.67
N LYS A 87 8.16 20.43 -5.94
CA LYS A 87 8.06 18.99 -6.19
C LYS A 87 6.61 18.61 -6.52
N SER A 88 6.41 18.02 -7.70
CA SER A 88 5.09 17.66 -8.22
C SER A 88 4.32 16.88 -7.16
N THR A 89 3.29 17.53 -6.63
CA THR A 89 2.46 16.97 -5.58
C THR A 89 1.32 16.21 -6.23
N LEU A 90 1.14 14.95 -5.84
CA LEU A 90 0.12 14.06 -6.37
C LEU A 90 -1.05 13.99 -5.39
N ILE A 91 -2.26 14.23 -5.90
CA ILE A 91 -3.51 14.12 -5.13
C ILE A 91 -4.40 13.10 -5.83
N PHE A 92 -4.77 12.04 -5.11
CA PHE A 92 -5.71 11.04 -5.61
C PHE A 92 -7.12 11.44 -5.24
N GLY A 93 -8.04 11.42 -6.20
CA GLY A 93 -9.48 11.68 -5.99
C GLY A 93 -10.21 10.53 -5.29
N LEU A 94 -9.54 9.83 -4.37
CA LEU A 94 -10.07 8.69 -3.62
C LEU A 94 -9.89 8.94 -2.13
N ASP A 95 -10.90 8.60 -1.34
CA ASP A 95 -10.80 8.65 0.11
C ASP A 95 -9.91 7.50 0.63
N LEU A 96 -8.70 7.84 1.07
CA LEU A 96 -7.72 6.89 1.59
C LEU A 96 -7.76 6.75 3.12
N ARG A 97 -8.73 7.38 3.82
CA ARG A 97 -8.84 7.33 5.29
C ARG A 97 -8.98 5.91 5.84
N CYS A 98 -9.58 5.00 5.08
CA CYS A 98 -9.70 3.60 5.46
C CYS A 98 -8.36 2.83 5.41
N TYR A 99 -7.31 3.44 4.88
CA TYR A 99 -5.98 2.84 4.68
C TYR A 99 -4.90 3.59 5.48
N GLU A 100 -5.26 4.12 6.65
CA GLU A 100 -4.26 4.65 7.58
C GLU A 100 -3.44 3.53 8.22
N ASN A 101 -2.17 3.83 8.50
CA ASN A 101 -1.24 2.88 9.09
C ASN A 101 -1.70 2.53 10.52
N VAL A 102 -2.36 1.38 10.67
CA VAL A 102 -2.80 0.91 11.97
C VAL A 102 -1.64 0.20 12.65
N ARG A 103 -1.10 0.83 13.70
CA ARG A 103 -0.25 0.13 14.66
C ARG A 103 -1.16 -0.74 15.51
N ARG A 104 -1.11 -2.05 15.32
CA ARG A 104 -1.67 -2.97 16.32
C ARG A 104 -0.71 -2.92 17.51
N PHE A 105 -0.97 -2.01 18.43
CA PHE A 105 -0.45 -2.16 19.78
C PHE A 105 -1.01 -3.49 20.28
N PHE A 106 -0.13 -4.49 20.39
CA PHE A 106 -0.45 -5.81 20.92
C PHE A 106 -0.64 -5.68 22.44
N LEU A 107 -1.63 -4.90 22.87
CA LEU A 107 -2.07 -4.91 24.24
C LEU A 107 -3.10 -6.02 24.35
N LEU A 108 -2.66 -7.11 25.00
CA LEU A 108 -3.47 -8.15 25.63
C LEU A 108 -4.23 -9.10 24.70
N LEU A 109 -3.49 -10.05 24.12
CA LEU A 109 -4.05 -11.39 23.86
C LEU A 109 -3.04 -12.52 24.09
N SER A 110 -2.09 -12.31 25.01
CA SER A 110 -1.35 -13.41 25.65
C SER A 110 -2.09 -14.00 26.86
N LEU A 111 -3.31 -13.56 27.16
CA LEU A 111 -4.13 -14.15 28.24
C LEU A 111 -5.04 -15.32 27.79
N PHE A 112 -5.12 -15.63 26.49
CA PHE A 112 -5.89 -16.79 26.02
C PHE A 112 -5.05 -18.03 25.68
N PHE A 113 -3.72 -17.93 25.70
CA PHE A 113 -2.84 -19.10 25.51
C PHE A 113 -2.34 -19.73 26.81
N LEU A 114 -2.85 -19.31 27.98
CA LEU A 114 -2.43 -19.84 29.28
C LEU A 114 -3.57 -20.41 30.15
N ILE A 115 -4.76 -20.68 29.59
CA ILE A 115 -5.87 -21.31 30.34
C ILE A 115 -6.17 -22.76 29.91
N ASP A 116 -5.72 -23.24 28.75
CA ASP A 116 -5.93 -24.65 28.34
C ASP A 116 -4.74 -25.59 28.65
N ILE A 117 -4.05 -25.38 29.78
CA ILE A 117 -3.12 -26.40 30.35
C ILE A 117 -3.56 -26.89 31.74
N PHE A 118 -4.62 -26.32 32.33
CA PHE A 118 -5.19 -26.83 33.58
C PHE A 118 -6.72 -26.94 33.49
N ARG A 119 -7.19 -27.94 32.75
CA ARG A 119 -8.42 -28.63 33.12
C ARG A 119 -8.23 -30.13 32.88
N CYS A 120 -8.38 -30.85 33.99
CA CYS A 120 -8.26 -32.29 34.17
C CYS A 120 -9.22 -33.07 33.26
#